data_AF-A0A2E0X470-F1
#
_entry.id   AF-A0A2E0X470-F1
#
_cell.length_a   1.000
_cell.length_b   1.000
_cell.length_c   1.000
_cell.angle_alpha   90.00
_cell.angle_beta   90.00
_cell.angle_gamma   90.00
#
_symmetry.space_group_name_H-M   'P 1'
#
loop_
_entity.id
_entity.type
_entity.pdbx_description
1 polymer ?
#
loop_
_entity_poly.entity_id
_entity_poly.type
_entity_poly.pdbx_seq_one_letter_code
_entity_poly.pdbx_strand_id
1 'polypeptide(L)'
;MIQLLCFHPLRRRSVPPRSAAPPALSRLLVRRGLTLVEMLISMAITLVMMAAVVNLFANISASVRDRRAMLELGSQLRSAREQLTRDLANATCPALTWQQPGEDNGYIEIIEGVRSDAAPLHPDLDSALDADGNSANGVQLGDATLVPSSQFSVDDGVTLGIAPLGPDDGMGLGDYDDILCLTVRNETEPYTGIGPDGNRVESEIAEVIWFATREFDEEIPGTDPAMRRIYRRALVVAPWLDPIDPTALNPPLELPADLSNMSADEYTYLVAQFYQRFDISVRWDPGSLRFIPNTLGDLTKRENRYYRSVFPVSFPFPMFTQVLAYPSEPAGQQYEVAPTPLRGERRGQDLMLNDALAFDVRVYDPGAPLLQTATGVFQPGDPGWVVATTQTGAAATSFGAFVDLGWAIKALNDGASYTYPAARPFPLFYDSRKLVPFDTPPTTGLAKSVFSAWEAGVWTYDAFPATYDTWSYHYEVDGLDQDNRDNDLHANGSYSGMATGADEGSNGFDDPTVPGDPTTMINGVDDPTERETAPPYDVPLRGIEVKLRVYEREARQVREATAVRSFVP
;
A
#
# COMPACT_ATOMS: atom_id res chain seq x y z
N MET A 1 32.90 -61.24 13.61
CA MET A 1 32.91 -61.21 12.13
C MET A 1 33.56 -59.89 11.74
N ILE A 2 34.90 -59.76 11.79
CA ILE A 2 35.90 -59.92 10.68
C ILE A 2 35.44 -59.08 9.45
N GLN A 3 36.09 -58.01 8.96
CA GLN A 3 37.50 -57.70 8.56
C GLN A 3 37.76 -56.18 8.77
N LEU A 4 38.92 -55.58 9.11
CA LEU A 4 40.37 -55.81 8.94
C LEU A 4 40.94 -55.38 7.56
N LEU A 5 41.50 -54.15 7.50
CA LEU A 5 42.52 -53.69 6.54
C LEU A 5 43.39 -52.61 7.26
N CYS A 6 44.53 -52.97 7.85
CA CYS A 6 45.88 -53.06 7.27
C CYS A 6 46.53 -51.71 6.92
N PHE A 7 47.30 -51.14 7.86
CA PHE A 7 48.41 -50.20 7.58
C PHE A 7 49.74 -50.84 7.98
N HIS A 8 50.70 -50.81 7.05
CA HIS A 8 52.04 -51.38 7.11
C HIS A 8 52.98 -50.65 8.10
N PRO A 9 53.87 -51.37 8.82
CA PRO A 9 54.92 -50.74 9.63
C PRO A 9 56.34 -50.87 9.02
N LEU A 10 57.13 -49.82 9.29
CA LEU A 10 58.59 -49.77 9.47
C LEU A 10 59.56 -49.96 8.28
N ARG A 11 60.45 -48.96 8.12
CA ARG A 11 61.86 -49.22 7.79
C ARG A 11 62.80 -48.39 8.66
N ARG A 12 63.37 -49.03 9.68
CA ARG A 12 64.62 -48.64 10.35
C ARG A 12 65.79 -48.88 9.39
N ARG A 13 66.72 -47.93 9.27
CA ARG A 13 68.10 -48.21 8.85
C ARG A 13 69.12 -47.52 9.75
N SER A 14 69.79 -48.38 10.52
CA SER A 14 71.21 -48.42 10.91
C SER A 14 72.02 -47.12 11.03
N VAL A 15 72.45 -46.88 12.26
CA VAL A 15 73.55 -46.00 12.69
C VAL A 15 74.92 -46.67 12.39
N PRO A 16 75.91 -45.96 11.81
CA PRO A 16 77.32 -46.33 11.92
C PRO A 16 78.05 -45.56 13.05
N PRO A 17 79.18 -46.10 13.57
CA PRO A 17 79.68 -45.79 14.91
C PRO A 17 80.58 -44.54 14.99
N ARG A 18 80.65 -44.05 16.23
CA ARG A 18 81.42 -42.90 16.73
C ARG A 18 82.91 -42.93 16.35
N SER A 19 83.39 -41.84 15.75
CA SER A 19 84.79 -41.40 15.88
C SER A 19 84.89 -40.39 17.03
N ALA A 20 85.80 -40.65 17.96
CA ALA A 20 86.04 -39.87 19.17
C ALA A 20 86.47 -38.42 18.87
N ALA A 21 85.83 -37.46 19.54
CA ALA A 21 86.25 -36.05 19.59
C ALA A 21 86.71 -35.70 21.03
N PRO A 22 87.74 -34.85 21.19
CA PRO A 22 88.40 -34.53 22.47
C PRO A 22 87.58 -33.58 23.36
N PRO A 23 87.97 -33.36 24.64
CA PRO A 23 87.03 -32.98 25.69
C PRO A 23 86.71 -31.49 25.76
N ALA A 24 85.48 -31.25 26.23
CA ALA A 24 84.98 -30.15 27.03
C ALA A 24 85.59 -28.75 26.82
N LEU A 25 84.82 -27.90 26.14
CA LEU A 25 84.74 -26.48 26.49
C LEU A 25 83.29 -26.16 26.83
N SER A 26 83.02 -26.03 28.13
CA SER A 26 81.83 -25.43 28.70
C SER A 26 81.70 -23.99 28.20
N ARG A 27 81.04 -23.81 27.06
CA ARG A 27 80.50 -22.50 26.69
C ARG A 27 79.24 -22.29 27.52
N LEU A 28 79.41 -21.53 28.60
CA LEU A 28 78.37 -20.74 29.23
C LEU A 28 77.48 -20.17 28.12
N LEU A 29 76.24 -20.66 28.04
CA LEU A 29 75.17 -19.99 27.30
C LEU A 29 74.94 -18.67 28.03
N VAL A 30 75.75 -17.67 27.70
CA VAL A 30 75.50 -16.28 28.06
C VAL A 30 74.15 -15.95 27.43
N ARG A 31 73.10 -15.89 28.25
CA ARG A 31 71.83 -15.30 27.85
C ARG A 31 72.14 -13.87 27.44
N ARG A 32 72.26 -13.62 26.13
CA ARG A 32 72.32 -12.26 25.60
C ARG A 32 70.98 -11.60 25.94
N GLY A 33 71.02 -10.59 26.80
CA GLY A 33 69.85 -9.73 27.04
C GLY A 33 69.47 -9.04 25.74
N LEU A 34 68.16 -8.97 25.45
CA LEU A 34 67.64 -8.29 24.28
C LEU A 34 68.05 -6.81 24.32
N THR A 35 68.51 -6.28 23.18
CA THR A 35 68.82 -4.85 23.07
C THR A 35 67.52 -4.03 23.13
N LEU A 36 67.61 -2.78 23.60
CA LEU A 36 66.45 -1.88 23.72
C LEU A 36 65.73 -1.71 22.37
N VAL A 37 66.51 -1.73 21.26
CA VAL A 37 66.01 -1.69 19.88
C VAL A 37 65.26 -2.98 19.51
N GLU A 38 65.75 -4.18 19.86
CA GLU A 38 65.03 -5.44 19.61
C GLU A 38 63.73 -5.55 20.43
N MET A 39 63.71 -5.08 21.67
CA MET A 39 62.50 -5.00 22.50
C MET A 39 61.47 -4.02 21.89
N LEU A 40 61.93 -2.87 21.40
CA LEU A 40 61.07 -1.89 20.72
C LEU A 40 60.53 -2.41 19.37
N ILE A 41 61.37 -3.08 18.57
CA ILE A 41 60.94 -3.68 17.29
C ILE A 41 59.95 -4.81 17.55
N SER A 42 60.20 -5.65 18.56
CA SER A 42 59.28 -6.74 18.92
C SER A 42 57.92 -6.18 19.36
N MET A 43 57.93 -5.14 20.20
CA MET A 43 56.69 -4.45 20.61
C MET A 43 55.97 -3.83 19.40
N ALA A 44 56.70 -3.15 18.51
CA ALA A 44 56.14 -2.55 17.31
C ALA A 44 55.50 -3.60 16.39
N ILE A 45 56.16 -4.73 16.15
CA ILE A 45 55.61 -5.84 15.35
C ILE A 45 54.37 -6.43 16.01
N THR A 46 54.37 -6.63 17.33
CA THR A 46 53.18 -7.14 18.03
C THR A 46 52.01 -6.18 17.96
N LEU A 47 52.25 -4.86 18.04
CA LEU A 47 51.21 -3.84 17.90
C LEU A 47 50.66 -3.79 16.47
N VAL A 48 51.51 -3.88 15.45
CA VAL A 48 51.08 -3.94 14.04
C VAL A 48 50.30 -5.22 13.74
N MET A 49 50.74 -6.37 14.27
CA MET A 49 49.97 -7.62 14.13
C MET A 49 48.63 -7.54 14.84
N MET A 50 48.57 -6.98 16.05
CA MET A 50 47.30 -6.78 16.75
C MET A 50 46.36 -5.85 15.95
N ALA A 51 46.87 -4.75 15.40
CA ALA A 51 46.09 -3.84 14.57
C ALA A 51 45.54 -4.54 13.30
N ALA A 52 46.35 -5.36 12.63
CA ALA A 52 45.91 -6.13 11.47
C ALA A 52 44.82 -7.15 11.82
N VAL A 53 44.94 -7.83 12.96
CA VAL A 53 43.96 -8.81 13.44
C VAL A 53 42.64 -8.14 13.81
N VAL A 54 42.68 -6.99 14.50
CA VAL A 54 41.47 -6.22 14.83
C VAL A 54 40.73 -5.79 13.57
N ASN A 55 41.44 -5.28 12.56
CA ASN A 55 40.82 -4.90 11.28
C ASN A 55 40.20 -6.11 10.57
N LEU A 56 40.87 -7.26 10.56
CA LEU A 56 40.32 -8.49 9.99
C LEU A 56 39.03 -8.91 10.70
N PHE A 57 39.02 -8.90 12.03
CA PHE A 57 37.83 -9.25 12.81
C PHE A 57 36.70 -8.24 12.63
N ALA A 58 37.00 -6.94 12.54
CA ALA A 58 35.99 -5.91 12.27
C ALA A 58 35.31 -6.15 10.92
N ASN A 59 36.10 -6.41 9.86
CA ASN A 59 35.58 -6.68 8.52
C ASN A 59 34.75 -7.97 8.46
N ILE A 60 35.22 -9.04 9.11
CA ILE A 60 34.46 -10.31 9.16
C ILE A 60 33.17 -10.12 9.96
N SER A 61 33.22 -9.39 11.08
CA SER A 61 32.05 -9.19 11.94
C SER A 61 30.99 -8.32 11.27
N ALA A 62 31.39 -7.28 10.52
CA ALA A 62 30.49 -6.50 9.69
C ALA A 62 29.84 -7.39 8.62
N SER A 63 30.63 -8.12 7.82
CA SER A 63 30.06 -9.00 6.79
C SER A 63 29.12 -10.07 7.34
N VAL A 64 29.37 -10.59 8.54
CA VAL A 64 28.45 -11.54 9.20
C VAL A 64 27.16 -10.86 9.66
N ARG A 65 27.22 -9.61 10.12
CA ARG A 65 26.04 -8.81 10.48
C ARG A 65 25.17 -8.57 9.24
N ASP A 66 25.75 -8.05 8.17
CA ASP A 66 25.03 -7.72 6.93
C ASP A 66 24.35 -8.98 6.36
N ARG A 67 25.06 -10.12 6.33
CA ARG A 67 24.47 -11.39 5.87
C ARG A 67 23.32 -11.87 6.76
N ARG A 68 23.35 -11.59 8.06
CA ARG A 68 22.23 -11.94 8.95
C ARG A 68 21.04 -11.03 8.71
N ALA A 69 21.26 -9.72 8.55
CA ALA A 69 20.23 -8.75 8.19
C ALA A 69 19.54 -9.14 6.86
N MET A 70 20.31 -9.47 5.81
CA MET A 70 19.80 -9.98 4.53
C MET A 70 18.89 -11.21 4.69
N LEU A 71 19.31 -12.16 5.54
CA LEU A 71 18.57 -13.39 5.76
C LEU A 71 17.29 -13.15 6.55
N GLU A 72 17.34 -12.25 7.53
CA GLU A 72 16.18 -11.85 8.34
C GLU A 72 15.16 -11.10 7.49
N LEU A 73 15.57 -10.07 6.74
CA LEU A 73 14.70 -9.34 5.80
C LEU A 73 14.08 -10.26 4.76
N GLY A 74 14.88 -11.17 4.19
CA GLY A 74 14.38 -12.17 3.24
C GLY A 74 13.35 -13.12 3.86
N SER A 75 13.49 -13.45 5.15
CA SER A 75 12.52 -14.27 5.89
C SER A 75 11.25 -13.48 6.19
N GLN A 76 11.37 -12.22 6.62
CA GLN A 76 10.23 -11.33 6.89
C GLN A 76 9.41 -11.07 5.62
N LEU A 77 10.07 -10.73 4.50
CA LEU A 77 9.42 -10.53 3.20
C LEU A 77 8.67 -11.78 2.72
N ARG A 78 9.27 -12.96 2.90
CA ARG A 78 8.59 -14.23 2.57
C ARG A 78 7.37 -14.46 3.45
N SER A 79 7.48 -14.21 4.75
CA SER A 79 6.38 -14.35 5.70
C SER A 79 5.22 -13.39 5.39
N ALA A 80 5.52 -12.12 5.08
CA ALA A 80 4.52 -11.13 4.69
C ALA A 80 3.82 -11.54 3.39
N ARG A 81 4.57 -11.97 2.37
CA ARG A 81 4.01 -12.50 1.12
C ARG A 81 3.13 -13.73 1.35
N GLU A 82 3.53 -14.64 2.21
CA GLU A 82 2.75 -15.84 2.57
C GLU A 82 1.47 -15.48 3.34
N GLN A 83 1.52 -14.49 4.22
CA GLN A 83 0.33 -13.97 4.90
C GLN A 83 -0.63 -13.32 3.90
N LEU A 84 -0.13 -12.44 3.03
CA LEU A 84 -0.92 -11.78 2.00
C LEU A 84 -1.55 -12.78 1.02
N THR A 85 -0.76 -13.77 0.57
CA THR A 85 -1.26 -14.85 -0.30
C THR A 85 -2.37 -15.65 0.38
N ARG A 86 -2.24 -15.92 1.70
CA ARG A 86 -3.30 -16.60 2.48
C ARG A 86 -4.55 -15.75 2.59
N ASP A 87 -4.42 -14.45 2.87
CA ASP A 87 -5.58 -13.54 2.95
C ASP A 87 -6.33 -13.46 1.62
N LEU A 88 -5.60 -13.26 0.51
CA LEU A 88 -6.17 -13.24 -0.84
C LEU A 88 -6.81 -14.60 -1.22
N ALA A 89 -6.23 -15.71 -0.78
CA ALA A 89 -6.78 -17.03 -1.06
C ALA A 89 -8.06 -17.35 -0.29
N ASN A 90 -8.21 -16.74 0.89
CA ASN A 90 -9.30 -16.92 1.83
C ASN A 90 -10.33 -15.78 1.75
N ALA A 91 -10.26 -14.92 0.73
CA ALA A 91 -11.25 -13.87 0.50
C ALA A 91 -12.66 -14.49 0.39
N THR A 92 -13.62 -13.92 1.12
CA THR A 92 -15.01 -14.41 1.11
C THR A 92 -15.79 -13.96 -0.12
N CYS A 93 -15.47 -12.77 -0.63
CA CYS A 93 -16.17 -12.19 -1.76
C CYS A 93 -15.69 -12.83 -3.06
N PRO A 94 -16.58 -13.18 -4.00
CA PRO A 94 -16.21 -13.74 -5.31
C PRO A 94 -15.57 -12.73 -6.27
N ALA A 95 -15.28 -11.51 -5.82
CA ALA A 95 -14.73 -10.41 -6.62
C ALA A 95 -15.62 -10.02 -7.81
N LEU A 96 -16.94 -10.15 -7.61
CA LEU A 96 -17.98 -9.69 -8.52
C LEU A 96 -18.54 -8.36 -8.01
N THR A 97 -18.97 -7.50 -8.93
CA THR A 97 -19.73 -6.30 -8.54
C THR A 97 -21.14 -6.65 -8.14
N TRP A 98 -21.78 -5.74 -7.41
CA TRP A 98 -23.17 -5.82 -6.96
C TRP A 98 -23.44 -6.97 -5.99
N GLN A 99 -22.79 -6.92 -4.84
CA GLN A 99 -23.02 -7.89 -3.78
C GLN A 99 -24.37 -7.66 -3.09
N GLN A 100 -25.12 -8.75 -2.90
CA GLN A 100 -26.35 -8.70 -2.11
C GLN A 100 -26.01 -8.90 -0.63
N PRO A 101 -26.51 -8.05 0.28
CA PRO A 101 -26.27 -8.23 1.71
C PRO A 101 -26.73 -9.60 2.23
N GLY A 102 -27.79 -10.16 1.65
CA GLY A 102 -28.33 -11.48 2.05
C GLY A 102 -27.49 -12.68 1.64
N GLU A 103 -26.48 -12.52 0.76
CA GLU A 103 -25.56 -13.61 0.40
C GLU A 103 -24.40 -13.75 1.38
N ASP A 104 -24.17 -12.76 2.27
CA ASP A 104 -23.08 -12.77 3.24
C ASP A 104 -21.71 -13.02 2.58
N ASN A 105 -21.44 -12.41 1.41
CA ASN A 105 -20.15 -12.54 0.72
C ASN A 105 -19.09 -11.55 1.24
N GLY A 106 -19.48 -10.49 1.93
CA GLY A 106 -18.59 -9.41 2.35
C GLY A 106 -18.13 -8.56 1.16
N TYR A 107 -16.87 -8.11 1.17
CA TYR A 107 -16.38 -7.19 0.14
C TYR A 107 -14.90 -7.38 -0.21
N ILE A 108 -14.53 -6.88 -1.39
CA ILE A 108 -13.14 -6.56 -1.77
C ILE A 108 -13.14 -5.11 -2.23
N GLU A 109 -12.17 -4.36 -1.76
CA GLU A 109 -11.98 -2.96 -2.13
C GLU A 109 -10.48 -2.67 -2.28
N ILE A 110 -10.14 -1.98 -3.36
CA ILE A 110 -8.78 -1.51 -3.65
C ILE A 110 -8.88 -0.01 -3.79
N ILE A 111 -8.15 0.72 -2.95
CA ILE A 111 -8.01 2.16 -3.06
C ILE A 111 -6.60 2.40 -3.56
N GLU A 112 -6.54 2.89 -4.79
CA GLU A 112 -5.33 3.28 -5.47
C GLU A 112 -5.03 4.73 -5.11
N GLY A 113 -3.87 4.97 -4.51
CA GLY A 113 -3.51 6.30 -4.04
C GLY A 113 -3.27 7.33 -5.16
N VAL A 114 -2.77 8.50 -4.78
CA VAL A 114 -2.46 9.58 -5.72
C VAL A 114 -1.09 9.39 -6.39
N ARG A 115 -0.22 8.55 -5.81
CA ARG A 115 1.05 8.19 -6.43
C ARG A 115 0.83 7.17 -7.54
N SER A 116 1.89 6.90 -8.29
CA SER A 116 1.90 5.87 -9.33
C SER A 116 3.32 5.40 -9.55
N ASP A 117 3.47 4.29 -10.28
CA ASP A 117 4.76 3.83 -10.82
C ASP A 117 5.58 4.93 -11.54
N ALA A 118 4.89 5.89 -12.17
CA ALA A 118 5.49 6.99 -12.91
C ALA A 118 5.84 8.20 -12.03
N ALA A 119 5.19 8.35 -10.88
CA ALA A 119 5.39 9.42 -9.91
C ALA A 119 5.26 8.87 -8.47
N PRO A 120 6.24 8.05 -8.00
CA PRO A 120 6.14 7.36 -6.71
C PRO A 120 6.42 8.26 -5.50
N LEU A 121 6.96 9.47 -5.73
CA LEU A 121 7.35 10.43 -4.70
C LEU A 121 6.34 11.57 -4.52
N HIS A 122 6.46 12.27 -3.40
CA HIS A 122 5.58 13.36 -2.99
C HIS A 122 5.98 14.68 -3.64
N PRO A 123 5.03 15.51 -4.15
CA PRO A 123 5.33 16.73 -4.89
C PRO A 123 6.02 17.81 -4.04
N ASP A 124 5.96 17.73 -2.70
CA ASP A 124 6.76 18.61 -1.84
C ASP A 124 8.26 18.28 -1.83
N LEU A 125 8.64 17.07 -2.23
CA LEU A 125 10.05 16.75 -2.51
C LEU A 125 10.49 17.39 -3.85
N ASP A 126 9.58 17.45 -4.82
CA ASP A 126 9.80 18.10 -6.13
C ASP A 126 9.76 19.64 -6.04
N SER A 127 8.89 20.21 -5.21
CA SER A 127 8.78 21.67 -5.06
C SER A 127 9.97 22.27 -4.30
N ALA A 128 10.62 21.50 -3.43
CA ALA A 128 11.89 21.86 -2.80
C ALA A 128 13.08 21.86 -3.78
N LEU A 129 12.96 21.14 -4.91
CA LEU A 129 13.97 21.14 -5.99
C LEU A 129 13.79 22.30 -6.97
N ASP A 130 12.56 22.81 -7.13
CA ASP A 130 12.22 23.88 -8.09
C ASP A 130 12.17 25.30 -7.48
N ALA A 131 12.04 25.45 -6.16
CA ALA A 131 11.87 26.76 -5.52
C ALA A 131 13.15 27.63 -5.54
N ASP A 132 14.33 27.02 -5.61
CA ASP A 132 15.59 27.73 -5.68
C ASP A 132 16.10 27.72 -7.12
N GLY A 133 15.76 28.74 -7.91
CA GLY A 133 16.33 29.04 -9.23
C GLY A 133 17.85 29.33 -9.21
N ASN A 134 18.58 28.74 -8.28
CA ASN A 134 19.99 28.85 -8.03
C ASN A 134 20.62 27.44 -8.01
N SER A 135 20.63 26.78 -9.17
CA SER A 135 21.30 25.48 -9.42
C SER A 135 22.82 25.48 -9.16
N ALA A 136 23.38 26.58 -8.64
CA ALA A 136 24.81 26.77 -8.39
C ALA A 136 25.25 26.45 -6.95
N ASN A 137 24.33 26.36 -5.99
CA ASN A 137 24.63 25.97 -4.60
C ASN A 137 23.71 24.84 -4.15
N GLY A 138 23.57 23.82 -5.00
CA GLY A 138 22.71 22.67 -4.78
C GLY A 138 22.95 22.03 -3.42
N VAL A 139 22.02 22.23 -2.50
CA VAL A 139 21.75 21.21 -1.49
C VAL A 139 21.09 20.08 -2.27
N GLN A 140 21.91 19.23 -2.88
CA GLN A 140 21.48 17.97 -3.43
C GLN A 140 20.88 17.16 -2.27
N LEU A 141 19.57 16.99 -2.25
CA LEU A 141 18.94 15.93 -1.44
C LEU A 141 19.40 14.52 -1.88
N GLY A 142 20.20 14.42 -2.94
CA GLY A 142 20.96 13.23 -3.33
C GLY A 142 21.99 12.74 -2.29
N ASP A 143 22.12 13.40 -1.14
CA ASP A 143 22.87 12.88 0.03
C ASP A 143 21.98 12.35 1.17
N ALA A 144 20.64 12.42 1.05
CA ALA A 144 19.71 12.02 2.12
C ALA A 144 18.62 11.01 1.71
N THR A 145 18.34 10.81 0.42
CA THR A 145 17.45 9.72 0.01
C THR A 145 18.28 8.44 -0.21
N LEU A 146 17.87 7.35 0.44
CA LEU A 146 18.52 6.04 0.33
C LEU A 146 17.89 5.19 -0.79
N VAL A 147 16.98 5.76 -1.59
CA VAL A 147 16.21 5.06 -2.61
C VAL A 147 17.04 4.98 -3.91
N PRO A 148 17.25 3.78 -4.47
CA PRO A 148 17.97 3.63 -5.74
C PRO A 148 17.23 4.30 -6.91
N SER A 149 17.94 4.99 -7.80
CA SER A 149 17.36 5.52 -9.05
C SER A 149 17.33 4.51 -10.20
N SER A 150 16.39 4.73 -11.12
CA SER A 150 16.16 3.91 -12.30
C SER A 150 17.22 4.09 -13.42
N GLN A 151 18.11 5.08 -13.28
CA GLN A 151 19.10 5.50 -14.30
C GLN A 151 18.50 5.81 -15.69
N PHE A 152 17.20 6.10 -15.79
CA PHE A 152 16.55 6.38 -17.06
C PHE A 152 16.83 7.83 -17.52
N SER A 153 17.87 8.00 -18.33
CA SER A 153 18.15 9.27 -19.03
C SER A 153 17.33 9.33 -20.32
N VAL A 154 16.35 10.24 -20.38
CA VAL A 154 15.73 10.61 -21.66
C VAL A 154 16.76 11.46 -22.42
N ASP A 155 17.28 10.95 -23.54
CA ASP A 155 18.22 11.69 -24.39
C ASP A 155 17.61 13.04 -24.85
N ASP A 156 18.41 14.11 -24.72
CA ASP A 156 18.10 15.49 -25.08
C ASP A 156 17.53 15.62 -26.51
N GLY A 157 16.21 15.76 -26.64
CA GLY A 157 15.57 16.05 -27.93
C GLY A 157 14.06 15.84 -27.99
N VAL A 158 13.48 15.09 -27.05
CA VAL A 158 12.02 14.98 -26.88
C VAL A 158 11.68 15.51 -25.50
N THR A 159 11.25 16.78 -25.43
CA THR A 159 10.70 17.35 -24.21
C THR A 159 9.29 16.77 -24.00
N LEU A 160 9.22 15.57 -23.44
CA LEU A 160 8.07 15.21 -22.62
C LEU A 160 8.21 16.07 -21.36
N GLY A 161 7.13 16.72 -20.89
CA GLY A 161 7.15 17.55 -19.67
C GLY A 161 7.52 16.80 -18.38
N ILE A 162 8.03 15.57 -18.51
CA ILE A 162 8.61 14.76 -17.46
C ILE A 162 10.13 15.03 -17.53
N ALA A 163 10.58 16.10 -16.88
CA ALA A 163 12.01 16.24 -16.60
C ALA A 163 12.47 14.96 -15.87
N PRO A 164 13.70 14.46 -16.11
CA PRO A 164 14.29 13.49 -15.19
C PRO A 164 14.27 14.15 -13.80
N LEU A 165 13.39 13.67 -12.91
CA LEU A 165 13.22 14.20 -11.56
C LEU A 165 14.42 13.78 -10.72
N GLY A 166 15.56 14.41 -11.00
CA GLY A 166 16.79 14.24 -10.26
C GLY A 166 17.41 12.83 -10.34
N PRO A 167 18.52 12.64 -9.60
CA PRO A 167 19.23 11.37 -9.51
C PRO A 167 18.50 10.28 -8.70
N ASP A 168 17.24 10.50 -8.29
CA ASP A 168 16.46 9.73 -7.30
C ASP A 168 14.99 9.52 -7.74
N ASP A 169 14.75 9.17 -9.00
CA ASP A 169 13.42 9.16 -9.63
C ASP A 169 12.44 8.06 -9.17
N GLY A 170 12.92 6.99 -8.53
CA GLY A 170 12.09 5.87 -8.02
C GLY A 170 11.29 5.11 -9.09
N MET A 171 11.47 5.44 -10.37
CA MET A 171 10.60 4.99 -11.45
C MET A 171 10.67 3.46 -11.62
N GLY A 172 9.51 2.82 -11.74
CA GLY A 172 9.39 1.37 -11.87
C GLY A 172 9.67 0.59 -10.58
N LEU A 173 9.90 1.29 -9.45
CA LEU A 173 10.01 0.68 -8.11
C LEU A 173 8.65 0.54 -7.39
N GLY A 174 7.53 0.92 -8.00
CA GLY A 174 6.22 0.81 -7.37
C GLY A 174 5.94 2.02 -6.49
N ASP A 175 4.67 2.28 -6.24
CA ASP A 175 4.22 3.22 -5.23
C ASP A 175 3.84 2.52 -3.92
N TYR A 176 3.34 3.29 -2.95
CA TYR A 176 3.20 2.83 -1.58
C TYR A 176 1.86 3.21 -0.94
N ASP A 177 1.06 4.06 -1.58
CA ASP A 177 -0.16 4.64 -1.01
C ASP A 177 -1.42 3.85 -1.38
N ASP A 178 -1.25 2.61 -1.83
CA ASP A 178 -2.36 1.69 -2.04
C ASP A 178 -2.88 1.09 -0.75
N ILE A 179 -4.18 0.83 -0.76
CA ILE A 179 -4.88 0.16 0.33
C ILE A 179 -5.69 -0.99 -0.25
N LEU A 180 -5.46 -2.17 0.32
CA LEU A 180 -6.22 -3.37 0.01
C LEU A 180 -7.07 -3.74 1.22
N CYS A 181 -8.39 -3.74 1.03
CA CYS A 181 -9.36 -4.15 2.03
C CYS A 181 -10.13 -5.37 1.52
N LEU A 182 -10.31 -6.37 2.37
CA LEU A 182 -11.11 -7.55 2.04
C LEU A 182 -11.64 -8.25 3.28
N THR A 183 -12.75 -8.95 3.13
CA THR A 183 -13.22 -9.91 4.13
C THR A 183 -12.65 -11.29 3.85
N VAL A 184 -12.18 -11.97 4.89
CA VAL A 184 -11.51 -13.28 4.80
C VAL A 184 -12.16 -14.29 5.74
N ARG A 185 -12.14 -15.56 5.35
CA ARG A 185 -12.65 -16.68 6.17
C ARG A 185 -11.59 -17.76 6.32
N ASN A 186 -11.31 -18.18 7.55
CA ASN A 186 -10.42 -19.28 7.86
C ASN A 186 -11.07 -20.22 8.87
N GLU A 187 -11.46 -21.40 8.40
CA GLU A 187 -12.12 -22.45 9.21
C GLU A 187 -11.12 -23.27 10.04
N THR A 188 -9.83 -23.26 9.71
CA THR A 188 -8.82 -24.07 10.39
C THR A 188 -8.18 -23.33 11.57
N GLU A 189 -7.91 -22.04 11.38
CA GLU A 189 -7.31 -21.18 12.40
C GLU A 189 -8.13 -19.88 12.49
N PRO A 190 -8.96 -19.72 13.53
CA PRO A 190 -9.78 -18.53 13.66
C PRO A 190 -8.91 -17.29 13.90
N TYR A 191 -9.34 -16.17 13.35
CA TYR A 191 -8.77 -14.86 13.64
C TYR A 191 -9.11 -14.45 15.05
N THR A 192 -8.15 -13.83 15.74
CA THR A 192 -8.34 -13.41 17.12
C THR A 192 -7.91 -11.98 17.36
N GLY A 193 -8.64 -11.30 18.22
CA GLY A 193 -8.49 -9.88 18.47
C GLY A 193 -8.86 -9.50 19.90
N ILE A 194 -8.58 -8.26 20.29
CA ILE A 194 -8.96 -7.71 21.59
C ILE A 194 -10.40 -7.20 21.53
N GLY A 195 -11.27 -7.72 22.40
CA GLY A 195 -12.66 -7.29 22.53
C GLY A 195 -12.88 -6.16 23.53
N PRO A 196 -14.12 -5.63 23.64
CA PRO A 196 -14.46 -4.47 24.46
C PRO A 196 -14.14 -4.64 25.95
N ASP A 197 -14.25 -5.87 26.46
CA ASP A 197 -13.93 -6.23 27.85
C ASP A 197 -12.42 -6.39 28.09
N GLY A 198 -11.57 -6.17 27.07
CA GLY A 198 -10.14 -6.46 27.07
C GLY A 198 -9.79 -7.94 26.91
N ASN A 199 -10.80 -8.82 26.86
CA ASN A 199 -10.63 -10.25 26.62
C ASN A 199 -10.41 -10.56 25.14
N ARG A 200 -9.80 -11.71 24.86
CA ARG A 200 -9.63 -12.21 23.49
C ARG A 200 -10.98 -12.64 22.91
N VAL A 201 -11.26 -12.18 21.69
CA VAL A 201 -12.41 -12.59 20.86
C VAL A 201 -11.88 -13.34 19.65
N GLU A 202 -12.58 -14.37 19.22
CA GLU A 202 -12.19 -15.20 18.07
C GLU A 202 -13.33 -15.29 17.06
N SER A 203 -13.02 -15.26 15.77
CA SER A 203 -13.96 -15.53 14.68
C SER A 203 -13.25 -16.22 13.53
N GLU A 204 -13.95 -17.10 12.83
CA GLU A 204 -13.46 -17.64 11.55
C GLU A 204 -13.42 -16.56 10.47
N ILE A 205 -14.14 -15.44 10.66
CA ILE A 205 -14.26 -14.36 9.69
C ILE A 205 -13.58 -13.10 10.23
N ALA A 206 -12.80 -12.45 9.39
CA ALA A 206 -12.20 -11.15 9.70
C ALA A 206 -12.29 -10.19 8.52
N GLU A 207 -12.33 -8.90 8.82
CA GLU A 207 -12.08 -7.82 7.88
C GLU A 207 -10.58 -7.49 7.95
N VAL A 208 -9.87 -7.64 6.84
CA VAL A 208 -8.42 -7.45 6.74
C VAL A 208 -8.09 -6.25 5.88
N ILE A 209 -7.19 -5.41 6.38
CA ILE A 209 -6.76 -4.18 5.72
C ILE A 209 -5.24 -4.17 5.64
N TRP A 210 -4.72 -4.05 4.42
CA TRP A 210 -3.31 -3.84 4.13
C TRP A 210 -3.11 -2.42 3.61
N PHE A 211 -2.09 -1.74 4.13
CA PHE A 211 -1.73 -0.39 3.70
C PHE A 211 -0.27 -0.13 4.05
N ALA A 212 0.37 0.81 3.35
CA ALA A 212 1.62 1.39 3.81
C ALA A 212 1.41 2.81 4.32
N THR A 213 2.24 3.21 5.28
CA THR A 213 2.31 4.61 5.68
C THR A 213 3.73 4.95 6.10
N ARG A 214 4.00 6.25 6.14
CA ARG A 214 5.23 6.82 6.68
C ARG A 214 5.32 6.54 8.18
N GLU A 215 6.54 6.28 8.64
CA GLU A 215 6.82 6.46 10.06
C GLU A 215 7.04 7.95 10.31
N PHE A 216 6.14 8.57 11.08
CA PHE A 216 6.42 9.86 11.68
C PHE A 216 7.39 9.62 12.83
N ASP A 217 8.69 9.84 12.60
CA ASP A 217 9.59 10.07 13.70
C ASP A 217 9.21 11.43 14.31
N GLU A 218 8.61 11.40 15.50
CA GLU A 218 8.25 12.59 16.29
C GLU A 218 9.47 13.50 16.56
N GLU A 219 10.69 13.02 16.33
CA GLU A 219 11.93 13.65 16.80
C GLU A 219 12.59 14.60 15.78
N ILE A 220 12.32 14.50 14.47
CA ILE A 220 12.95 15.39 13.47
C ILE A 220 11.96 15.81 12.38
N PRO A 221 11.39 17.04 12.48
CA PRO A 221 10.59 17.63 11.40
C PRO A 221 11.42 17.80 10.12
N GLY A 222 10.91 17.30 8.99
CA GLY A 222 11.44 17.62 7.65
C GLY A 222 12.41 16.61 7.03
N THR A 223 12.80 15.54 7.72
CA THR A 223 13.49 14.40 7.09
C THR A 223 12.48 13.30 6.78
N ASP A 224 12.00 13.20 5.53
CA ASP A 224 11.32 11.99 5.07
C ASP A 224 12.39 10.92 4.82
N PRO A 225 12.44 9.81 5.60
CA PRO A 225 13.38 8.73 5.35
C PRO A 225 13.15 8.01 4.01
N ALA A 226 12.14 8.43 3.22
CA ALA A 226 11.65 7.88 1.95
C ALA A 226 11.15 6.43 2.04
N MET A 227 11.44 5.75 3.15
CA MET A 227 11.01 4.40 3.45
C MET A 227 9.66 4.41 4.16
N ARG A 228 8.84 3.42 3.84
CA ARG A 228 7.52 3.21 4.40
C ARG A 228 7.50 1.96 5.24
N ARG A 229 6.41 1.80 5.98
CA ARG A 229 6.10 0.58 6.71
C ARG A 229 4.80 0.02 6.20
N ILE A 230 4.77 -1.29 5.99
CA ILE A 230 3.59 -2.01 5.54
C ILE A 230 2.92 -2.59 6.78
N TYR A 231 1.64 -2.30 6.92
CA TYR A 231 0.81 -2.74 8.02
C TYR A 231 -0.29 -3.67 7.51
N ARG A 232 -0.72 -4.57 8.39
CA ARG A 232 -1.87 -5.44 8.18
C ARG A 232 -2.71 -5.44 9.45
N ARG A 233 -3.94 -4.95 9.34
CA ARG A 233 -4.96 -5.00 10.39
C ARG A 233 -5.90 -6.16 10.13
N ALA A 234 -6.28 -6.90 11.17
CA ALA A 234 -7.32 -7.92 11.10
C ALA A 234 -8.34 -7.64 12.21
N LEU A 235 -9.56 -7.30 11.79
CA LEU A 235 -10.67 -6.98 12.66
C LEU A 235 -11.62 -8.17 12.65
N VAL A 236 -11.86 -8.73 13.83
CA VAL A 236 -12.70 -9.91 14.01
C VAL A 236 -14.16 -9.53 13.72
N VAL A 237 -14.82 -10.25 12.82
CA VAL A 237 -16.25 -10.08 12.54
C VAL A 237 -17.03 -10.90 13.56
N ALA A 238 -17.64 -10.23 14.54
CA ALA A 238 -18.19 -10.85 15.74
C ALA A 238 -19.64 -10.40 16.04
N PRO A 239 -20.62 -10.74 15.18
CA PRO A 239 -22.00 -10.25 15.29
C PRO A 239 -22.77 -10.78 16.52
N TRP A 240 -22.23 -11.76 17.24
CA TRP A 240 -22.82 -12.28 18.47
C TRP A 240 -22.49 -11.44 19.71
N LEU A 241 -21.58 -10.46 19.59
CA LEU A 241 -21.29 -9.54 20.68
C LEU A 241 -22.42 -8.52 20.82
N ASP A 242 -22.72 -8.13 22.06
CA ASP A 242 -23.71 -7.09 22.33
C ASP A 242 -23.23 -5.73 21.78
N PRO A 243 -24.16 -4.82 21.41
CA PRO A 243 -23.81 -3.44 21.04
C PRO A 243 -22.96 -2.77 22.12
N ILE A 244 -21.82 -2.22 21.69
CA ILE A 244 -20.78 -1.71 22.57
C ILE A 244 -21.07 -0.25 22.90
N ASP A 245 -21.29 0.01 24.18
CA ASP A 245 -21.50 1.36 24.71
C ASP A 245 -20.16 2.04 24.99
N PRO A 246 -19.83 3.15 24.30
CA PRO A 246 -18.52 3.78 24.41
C PRO A 246 -18.26 4.38 25.80
N THR A 247 -19.32 4.62 26.59
CA THR A 247 -19.23 5.12 27.98
C THR A 247 -18.94 4.02 28.99
N ALA A 248 -19.28 2.76 28.68
CA ALA A 248 -19.18 1.62 29.58
C ALA A 248 -17.84 0.88 29.47
N LEU A 249 -17.01 1.22 28.48
CA LEU A 249 -15.68 0.68 28.29
C LEU A 249 -14.74 1.06 29.46
N ASN A 250 -13.69 0.26 29.68
CA ASN A 250 -12.70 0.53 30.72
C ASN A 250 -11.27 0.62 30.14
N PRO A 251 -10.62 1.80 30.14
CA PRO A 251 -11.23 3.12 30.42
C PRO A 251 -12.31 3.47 29.38
N PRO A 252 -13.23 4.40 29.66
CA PRO A 252 -14.15 4.90 28.64
C PRO A 252 -13.40 5.51 27.45
N LEU A 253 -14.03 5.58 26.27
CA LEU A 253 -13.47 6.36 25.17
C LEU A 253 -13.59 7.86 25.48
N GLU A 254 -12.75 8.69 24.86
CA GLU A 254 -12.93 10.14 24.93
C GLU A 254 -14.08 10.53 23.99
N LEU A 255 -15.15 11.06 24.58
CA LEU A 255 -16.41 11.30 23.87
C LEU A 255 -16.58 12.79 23.54
N PRO A 256 -17.13 13.11 22.37
CA PRO A 256 -17.69 14.42 22.06
C PRO A 256 -18.73 14.87 23.09
N ALA A 257 -18.98 16.18 23.15
CA ALA A 257 -19.96 16.74 24.08
C ALA A 257 -21.40 16.26 23.80
N ASP A 258 -21.70 15.97 22.53
CA ASP A 258 -23.00 15.45 22.09
C ASP A 258 -22.81 14.36 21.03
N LEU A 259 -23.00 13.09 21.43
CA LEU A 259 -22.92 11.94 20.53
C LEU A 259 -24.05 11.90 19.49
N SER A 260 -25.15 12.63 19.71
CA SER A 260 -26.28 12.65 18.77
C SER A 260 -26.07 13.63 17.62
N ASN A 261 -25.10 14.54 17.75
CA ASN A 261 -24.83 15.58 16.77
C ASN A 261 -23.32 15.87 16.65
N MET A 262 -22.58 14.84 16.24
CA MET A 262 -21.13 14.92 16.06
C MET A 262 -20.76 15.57 14.73
N SER A 263 -19.72 16.40 14.75
CA SER A 263 -19.00 16.79 13.54
C SER A 263 -18.26 15.60 12.92
N ALA A 264 -17.87 15.73 11.63
CA ALA A 264 -17.08 14.72 10.92
C ALA A 264 -15.78 14.37 11.68
N ASP A 265 -15.10 15.39 12.21
CA ASP A 265 -13.83 15.24 12.93
C ASP A 265 -14.02 14.50 14.26
N GLU A 266 -15.08 14.84 15.02
CA GLU A 266 -15.42 14.18 16.28
C GLU A 266 -15.74 12.70 16.08
N TYR A 267 -16.50 12.38 15.03
CA TYR A 267 -16.80 11.00 14.68
C TYR A 267 -15.54 10.24 14.25
N THR A 268 -14.70 10.86 13.40
CA THR A 268 -13.42 10.28 12.95
C THR A 268 -12.54 9.93 14.14
N TYR A 269 -12.42 10.87 15.10
CA TYR A 269 -11.65 10.68 16.31
C TYR A 269 -12.20 9.54 17.18
N LEU A 270 -13.52 9.48 17.35
CA LEU A 270 -14.18 8.42 18.12
C LEU A 270 -13.92 7.02 17.52
N VAL A 271 -14.11 6.87 16.21
CA VAL A 271 -13.88 5.61 15.49
C VAL A 271 -12.40 5.22 15.51
N ALA A 272 -11.50 6.18 15.28
CA ALA A 272 -10.06 5.95 15.34
C ALA A 272 -9.62 5.47 16.72
N GLN A 273 -10.10 6.10 17.80
CA GLN A 273 -9.82 5.65 19.17
C GLN A 273 -10.31 4.23 19.43
N PHE A 274 -11.50 3.87 18.95
CA PHE A 274 -12.03 2.51 19.09
C PHE A 274 -11.08 1.49 18.46
N TYR A 275 -10.71 1.71 17.19
CA TYR A 275 -9.81 0.82 16.46
C TYR A 275 -8.37 0.83 16.98
N GLN A 276 -7.92 1.85 17.70
CA GLN A 276 -6.63 1.80 18.39
C GLN A 276 -6.63 0.81 19.55
N ARG A 277 -7.79 0.55 20.17
CA ARG A 277 -7.93 -0.27 21.38
C ARG A 277 -8.46 -1.68 21.14
N PHE A 278 -9.34 -1.84 20.16
CA PHE A 278 -10.05 -3.09 19.91
C PHE A 278 -9.88 -3.56 18.47
N ASP A 279 -9.96 -4.86 18.27
CA ASP A 279 -9.77 -5.52 16.97
C ASP A 279 -11.09 -6.16 16.50
N ILE A 280 -12.20 -5.43 16.57
CA ILE A 280 -13.52 -5.90 16.15
C ILE A 280 -14.01 -5.02 15.02
N SER A 281 -14.56 -5.62 13.97
CA SER A 281 -15.24 -4.88 12.90
C SER A 281 -16.58 -4.37 13.42
N VAL A 282 -16.75 -3.05 13.45
CA VAL A 282 -17.94 -2.38 13.98
C VAL A 282 -18.40 -1.26 13.06
N ARG A 283 -19.70 -0.99 13.10
CA ARG A 283 -20.30 0.26 12.60
C ARG A 283 -20.81 1.09 13.76
N TRP A 284 -20.93 2.39 13.56
CA TRP A 284 -21.62 3.27 14.49
C TRP A 284 -23.10 3.35 14.13
N ASP A 285 -23.97 3.15 15.11
CA ASP A 285 -25.40 3.40 14.96
C ASP A 285 -25.79 4.73 15.63
N PRO A 286 -26.20 5.76 14.86
CA PRO A 286 -26.64 7.04 15.42
C PRO A 286 -27.93 6.92 16.24
N GLY A 287 -28.77 5.92 15.99
CA GLY A 287 -30.02 5.75 16.73
C GLY A 287 -29.79 5.28 18.16
N SER A 288 -28.91 4.30 18.36
CA SER A 288 -28.58 3.78 19.68
C SER A 288 -27.37 4.44 20.35
N LEU A 289 -26.60 5.25 19.61
CA LEU A 289 -25.33 5.86 20.06
C LEU A 289 -24.31 4.82 20.50
N ARG A 290 -24.26 3.68 19.79
CA ARG A 290 -23.42 2.53 20.12
C ARG A 290 -22.68 2.00 18.90
N PHE A 291 -21.58 1.32 19.16
CA PHE A 291 -20.90 0.53 18.15
C PHE A 291 -21.61 -0.82 18.02
N ILE A 292 -22.06 -1.15 16.82
CA ILE A 292 -22.68 -2.43 16.50
C ILE A 292 -21.64 -3.30 15.79
N PRO A 293 -21.31 -4.49 16.34
CA PRO A 293 -20.47 -5.46 15.64
C PRO A 293 -21.07 -5.86 14.30
N ASN A 294 -20.26 -5.83 13.25
CA ASN A 294 -20.73 -6.09 11.89
C ASN A 294 -20.99 -7.59 11.65
N THR A 295 -21.96 -7.86 10.78
CA THR A 295 -22.10 -9.14 10.08
C THR A 295 -21.35 -9.09 8.74
N LEU A 296 -21.24 -10.23 8.06
CA LEU A 296 -20.63 -10.28 6.73
C LEU A 296 -21.52 -9.59 5.68
N GLY A 297 -22.84 -9.71 5.79
CA GLY A 297 -23.81 -8.93 5.02
C GLY A 297 -23.76 -7.42 5.30
N ASP A 298 -23.53 -7.00 6.55
CA ASP A 298 -23.37 -5.56 6.84
C ASP A 298 -22.15 -4.96 6.12
N LEU A 299 -21.05 -5.74 6.01
CA LEU A 299 -19.81 -5.33 5.36
C LEU A 299 -19.90 -5.26 3.83
N THR A 300 -20.96 -5.78 3.21
CA THR A 300 -21.20 -5.50 1.78
C THR A 300 -21.46 -4.01 1.58
N LYS A 301 -22.08 -3.35 2.57
CA LYS A 301 -22.35 -1.92 2.54
C LYS A 301 -21.12 -1.12 2.95
N ARG A 302 -20.78 -0.13 2.14
CA ARG A 302 -19.51 0.59 2.23
C ARG A 302 -19.41 1.43 3.51
N GLU A 303 -20.51 1.98 4.00
CA GLU A 303 -20.58 2.79 5.23
C GLU A 303 -20.23 2.02 6.51
N ASN A 304 -20.37 0.69 6.50
CA ASN A 304 -20.12 -0.15 7.68
C ASN A 304 -18.67 -0.66 7.78
N ARG A 305 -17.87 -0.44 6.74
CA ARG A 305 -16.50 -0.95 6.63
C ARG A 305 -15.52 -0.11 7.46
N TYR A 306 -14.32 -0.63 7.64
CA TYR A 306 -13.25 0.00 8.38
C TYR A 306 -12.96 1.45 7.92
N TYR A 307 -12.93 2.38 8.87
CA TYR A 307 -12.54 3.79 8.67
C TYR A 307 -13.36 4.52 7.60
N ARG A 308 -14.70 4.50 7.68
CA ARG A 308 -15.57 5.16 6.68
C ARG A 308 -16.21 6.44 7.19
N SER A 309 -16.17 7.48 6.38
CA SER A 309 -16.85 8.74 6.65
C SER A 309 -18.34 8.64 6.40
N VAL A 310 -19.09 8.58 7.50
CA VAL A 310 -20.56 8.55 7.51
C VAL A 310 -21.17 9.81 8.12
N PHE A 311 -20.33 10.78 8.54
CA PHE A 311 -20.77 12.06 9.11
C PHE A 311 -20.06 13.26 8.47
N PRO A 312 -20.80 14.33 8.11
CA PRO A 312 -22.24 14.37 7.90
C PRO A 312 -22.57 13.66 6.56
N VAL A 313 -22.98 12.40 6.64
CA VAL A 313 -23.64 11.64 5.56
C VAL A 313 -23.05 11.89 4.16
N SER A 314 -21.80 11.48 3.97
CA SER A 314 -21.09 11.72 2.70
C SER A 314 -21.16 10.47 1.83
N PHE A 315 -22.19 10.31 1.00
CA PHE A 315 -22.16 9.31 -0.08
C PHE A 315 -21.05 9.68 -1.07
N PRO A 316 -20.23 8.72 -1.58
CA PRO A 316 -20.30 7.26 -1.45
C PRO A 316 -19.40 6.70 -0.32
N PHE A 317 -19.37 7.35 0.84
CA PHE A 317 -18.65 6.94 2.05
C PHE A 317 -17.15 6.75 1.83
N PRO A 318 -16.40 7.85 1.63
CA PRO A 318 -14.95 7.76 1.46
C PRO A 318 -14.28 7.24 2.74
N MET A 319 -13.09 6.66 2.60
CA MET A 319 -12.28 6.30 3.76
C MET A 319 -11.82 7.58 4.47
N PHE A 320 -11.80 7.58 5.80
CA PHE A 320 -11.17 8.65 6.56
C PHE A 320 -9.68 8.73 6.22
N THR A 321 -9.25 9.92 5.86
CA THR A 321 -7.85 10.27 5.74
C THR A 321 -7.46 10.99 7.02
N GLN A 322 -6.27 10.73 7.57
CA GLN A 322 -5.81 11.59 8.65
C GLN A 322 -5.51 12.97 8.05
N VAL A 323 -6.30 13.97 8.45
CA VAL A 323 -5.79 15.34 8.55
C VAL A 323 -4.81 15.31 9.73
N LEU A 324 -3.52 15.13 9.47
CA LEU A 324 -2.49 15.41 10.47
C LEU A 324 -2.40 16.92 10.65
N ALA A 325 -3.43 17.52 11.26
CA ALA A 325 -3.33 18.85 11.82
C ALA A 325 -2.52 18.73 13.12
N TYR A 326 -1.21 18.96 13.03
CA TYR A 326 -0.47 19.35 14.22
C TYR A 326 -1.09 20.67 14.74
N PRO A 327 -1.36 20.83 16.05
CA PRO A 327 -1.99 22.03 16.61
C PRO A 327 -1.16 23.33 16.50
N SER A 328 -0.05 23.36 15.74
CA SER A 328 0.87 24.49 15.71
C SER A 328 1.55 24.77 14.37
N GLU A 329 1.22 24.09 13.27
CA GLU A 329 1.84 24.37 11.97
C GLU A 329 0.90 25.15 11.03
N PRO A 330 1.44 26.08 10.21
CA PRO A 330 0.62 26.90 9.32
C PRO A 330 -0.09 26.02 8.28
N ALA A 331 -1.35 26.36 8.02
CA ALA A 331 -2.22 25.71 7.04
C ALA A 331 -1.51 25.47 5.70
N GLY A 332 -1.34 24.21 5.33
CA GLY A 332 -0.70 23.83 4.06
C GLY A 332 -0.19 22.39 3.93
N GLN A 333 -0.30 21.53 4.96
CA GLN A 333 0.21 20.15 4.86
C GLN A 333 -0.75 19.22 4.12
N GLN A 334 -0.21 18.52 3.12
CA GLN A 334 -0.93 17.62 2.21
C GLN A 334 -1.40 16.32 2.90
N TYR A 335 -2.50 15.77 2.41
CA TYR A 335 -3.26 14.65 2.97
C TYR A 335 -2.69 13.30 2.48
N GLU A 336 -2.11 12.49 3.36
CA GLU A 336 -1.84 11.08 3.06
C GLU A 336 -3.13 10.29 3.31
N VAL A 337 -3.68 9.69 2.24
CA VAL A 337 -4.88 8.85 2.29
C VAL A 337 -4.48 7.47 2.81
N ALA A 338 -4.23 7.34 4.10
CA ALA A 338 -3.87 6.07 4.72
C ALA A 338 -4.55 5.87 6.08
N PRO A 339 -4.96 4.64 6.43
CA PRO A 339 -5.39 4.31 7.78
C PRO A 339 -4.30 4.58 8.83
N THR A 340 -4.73 4.77 10.07
CA THR A 340 -3.78 5.01 11.17
C THR A 340 -3.21 3.68 11.69
N PRO A 341 -1.87 3.52 11.76
CA PRO A 341 -1.26 2.35 12.38
C PRO A 341 -1.50 2.36 13.90
N LEU A 342 -1.35 1.22 14.56
CA LEU A 342 -1.46 1.12 16.01
C LEU A 342 -0.39 1.97 16.70
N ARG A 343 -0.79 2.68 17.77
CA ARG A 343 0.07 3.59 18.55
C ARG A 343 0.21 3.14 20.01
N GLY A 344 1.08 3.83 20.75
CA GLY A 344 1.30 3.58 22.18
C GLY A 344 1.84 2.18 22.46
N GLU A 345 1.28 1.51 23.47
CA GLU A 345 1.69 0.15 23.87
C GLU A 345 1.43 -0.91 22.79
N ARG A 346 0.56 -0.61 21.82
CA ARG A 346 0.22 -1.51 20.71
C ARG A 346 1.01 -1.21 19.43
N ARG A 347 1.92 -0.24 19.45
CA ARG A 347 2.74 0.13 18.29
C ARG A 347 3.49 -1.08 17.76
N GLY A 348 3.34 -1.34 16.47
CA GLY A 348 4.03 -2.44 15.77
C GLY A 348 3.34 -3.80 15.88
N GLN A 349 2.19 -3.92 16.56
CA GLN A 349 1.42 -5.18 16.56
C GLN A 349 0.80 -5.49 15.19
N ASP A 350 0.60 -4.47 14.36
CA ASP A 350 0.06 -4.52 13.00
C ASP A 350 1.16 -4.40 11.92
N LEU A 351 2.43 -4.27 12.31
CA LEU A 351 3.55 -4.07 11.40
C LEU A 351 3.97 -5.39 10.75
N MET A 352 3.99 -5.41 9.41
CA MET A 352 4.39 -6.57 8.62
C MET A 352 5.81 -6.42 8.07
N LEU A 353 6.15 -5.24 7.52
CA LEU A 353 7.45 -4.97 6.93
C LEU A 353 7.93 -3.56 7.30
N ASN A 354 9.21 -3.47 7.64
CA ASN A 354 9.95 -2.21 7.76
C ASN A 354 10.72 -1.93 6.47
N ASP A 355 11.08 -0.66 6.28
CA ASP A 355 11.95 -0.22 5.17
C ASP A 355 11.39 -0.61 3.80
N ALA A 356 10.06 -0.55 3.65
CA ALA A 356 9.38 -0.81 2.40
C ALA A 356 9.55 0.37 1.45
N LEU A 357 9.84 0.07 0.19
CA LEU A 357 9.86 1.03 -0.91
C LEU A 357 8.50 1.08 -1.61
N ALA A 358 7.83 -0.06 -1.73
CA ALA A 358 6.54 -0.15 -2.40
C ALA A 358 5.60 -1.15 -1.75
N PHE A 359 4.33 -0.77 -1.73
CA PHE A 359 3.16 -1.59 -1.51
C PHE A 359 2.20 -1.21 -2.62
N ASP A 360 2.27 -1.98 -3.70
CA ASP A 360 1.70 -1.64 -5.00
C ASP A 360 0.73 -2.75 -5.40
N VAL A 361 -0.52 -2.38 -5.64
CA VAL A 361 -1.68 -3.25 -5.81
C VAL A 361 -2.24 -3.06 -7.21
N ARG A 362 -1.99 -4.05 -8.07
CA ARG A 362 -2.38 -4.04 -9.47
C ARG A 362 -3.51 -5.01 -9.75
N VAL A 363 -4.35 -4.65 -10.70
CA VAL A 363 -5.46 -5.47 -11.17
C VAL A 363 -5.20 -5.97 -12.58
N TYR A 364 -5.67 -7.19 -12.89
CA TYR A 364 -5.55 -7.72 -14.25
C TYR A 364 -6.58 -7.08 -15.19
N ASP A 365 -6.11 -6.25 -16.11
CA ASP A 365 -6.92 -5.68 -17.18
C ASP A 365 -6.71 -6.49 -18.48
N PRO A 366 -7.72 -7.24 -18.96
CA PRO A 366 -7.62 -8.01 -20.20
C PRO A 366 -7.48 -7.13 -21.46
N GLY A 367 -7.85 -5.84 -21.37
CA GLY A 367 -7.78 -4.89 -22.48
C GLY A 367 -6.59 -3.94 -22.43
N ALA A 368 -5.75 -4.01 -21.39
CA ALA A 368 -4.51 -3.25 -21.32
C ALA A 368 -3.60 -3.61 -22.52
N PRO A 369 -3.21 -2.64 -23.38
CA PRO A 369 -2.41 -2.92 -24.56
C PRO A 369 -0.94 -3.16 -24.21
N LEU A 370 -0.28 -4.03 -24.96
CA LEU A 370 1.17 -4.18 -24.95
C LEU A 370 1.72 -3.50 -26.21
N LEU A 371 2.45 -2.40 -26.04
CA LEU A 371 2.95 -1.58 -27.14
C LEU A 371 4.34 -2.02 -27.54
N GLN A 372 4.50 -2.37 -28.80
CA GLN A 372 5.80 -2.70 -29.36
C GLN A 372 6.45 -1.44 -29.96
N THR A 373 7.66 -1.13 -29.51
CA THR A 373 8.52 -0.08 -30.08
C THR A 373 9.78 -0.70 -30.68
N ALA A 374 10.69 0.12 -31.21
CA ALA A 374 11.98 -0.34 -31.71
C ALA A 374 12.89 -0.92 -30.61
N THR A 375 12.66 -0.57 -29.34
CA THR A 375 13.51 -0.93 -28.19
C THR A 375 12.95 -2.07 -27.35
N GLY A 376 11.66 -2.39 -27.48
CA GLY A 376 11.04 -3.45 -26.69
C GLY A 376 9.52 -3.47 -26.77
N VAL A 377 8.91 -4.29 -25.92
CA VAL A 377 7.47 -4.28 -25.67
C VAL A 377 7.26 -3.70 -24.28
N PHE A 378 6.37 -2.73 -24.18
CA PHE A 378 6.04 -2.03 -22.94
C PHE A 378 4.58 -2.31 -22.58
N GLN A 379 4.28 -2.45 -21.30
CA GLN A 379 2.92 -2.49 -20.74
C GLN A 379 2.64 -1.22 -19.92
N PRO A 380 1.38 -0.91 -19.59
CA PRO A 380 1.07 0.19 -18.68
C PRO A 380 1.79 0.02 -17.34
N GLY A 381 2.36 1.10 -16.83
CA GLY A 381 3.21 1.11 -15.62
C GLY A 381 4.71 0.92 -15.90
N ASP A 382 5.12 0.40 -17.07
CA ASP A 382 6.54 0.26 -17.38
C ASP A 382 7.22 1.63 -17.57
N PRO A 383 8.49 1.78 -17.10
CA PRO A 383 9.33 2.91 -17.47
C PRO A 383 9.46 3.01 -19.00
N GLY A 384 8.90 4.06 -19.59
CA GLY A 384 8.87 4.27 -21.04
C GLY A 384 7.54 3.96 -21.73
N TRP A 385 6.52 3.46 -21.01
CA TRP A 385 5.18 3.25 -21.55
C TRP A 385 4.61 4.52 -22.19
N VAL A 386 4.68 5.66 -21.50
CA VAL A 386 4.22 6.97 -22.01
C VAL A 386 4.88 7.33 -23.33
N VAL A 387 6.20 7.12 -23.41
CA VAL A 387 6.97 7.35 -24.64
C VAL A 387 6.48 6.42 -25.76
N ALA A 388 6.22 5.14 -25.44
CA ALA A 388 5.69 4.18 -26.40
C ALA A 388 4.33 4.63 -26.96
N THR A 389 3.47 5.27 -26.17
CA THR A 389 2.16 5.76 -26.65
C THR A 389 2.25 6.91 -27.66
N THR A 390 3.34 7.70 -27.62
CA THR A 390 3.49 8.90 -28.47
C THR A 390 4.31 8.64 -29.74
N GLN A 391 4.92 7.46 -29.86
CA GLN A 391 5.69 7.09 -31.04
C GLN A 391 4.81 6.84 -32.26
N THR A 392 5.20 7.43 -33.39
CA THR A 392 4.50 7.22 -34.68
C THR A 392 4.58 5.75 -35.08
N GLY A 393 3.42 5.08 -35.14
CA GLY A 393 3.32 3.66 -35.49
C GLY A 393 3.26 2.70 -34.30
N ALA A 394 3.12 3.20 -33.07
CA ALA A 394 2.84 2.39 -31.90
C ALA A 394 1.53 1.60 -32.09
N ALA A 395 1.66 0.32 -32.35
CA ALA A 395 0.54 -0.61 -32.46
C ALA A 395 0.56 -1.55 -31.25
N ALA A 396 -0.62 -1.80 -30.68
CA ALA A 396 -0.78 -2.85 -29.70
C ALA A 396 -0.44 -4.20 -30.36
N THR A 397 0.58 -4.88 -29.85
CA THR A 397 1.02 -6.21 -30.34
C THR A 397 0.23 -7.33 -29.67
N SER A 398 -0.22 -7.10 -28.43
CA SER A 398 -1.05 -8.00 -27.62
C SER A 398 -1.80 -7.19 -26.55
N PHE A 399 -2.66 -7.86 -25.78
CA PHE A 399 -3.44 -7.27 -24.69
C PHE A 399 -3.38 -8.16 -23.43
N GLY A 400 -3.64 -7.56 -22.27
CA GLY A 400 -3.65 -8.24 -20.97
C GLY A 400 -2.41 -7.92 -20.15
N ALA A 401 -2.57 -7.15 -19.07
CA ALA A 401 -1.49 -6.82 -18.14
C ALA A 401 -2.04 -6.58 -16.73
N PHE A 402 -1.19 -6.71 -15.71
CA PHE A 402 -1.47 -6.18 -14.37
C PHE A 402 -1.15 -4.69 -14.37
N VAL A 403 -2.14 -3.88 -14.02
CA VAL A 403 -2.10 -2.42 -14.12
C VAL A 403 -2.69 -1.80 -12.87
N ASP A 404 -2.22 -0.59 -12.56
CA ASP A 404 -2.76 0.27 -11.52
C ASP A 404 -4.17 0.73 -11.89
N LEU A 405 -4.99 1.11 -10.91
CA LEU A 405 -6.31 1.66 -11.23
C LEU A 405 -6.18 3.05 -11.84
N GLY A 406 -6.85 3.29 -12.97
CA GLY A 406 -6.77 4.59 -13.65
C GLY A 406 -5.45 4.84 -14.39
N TRP A 407 -4.75 3.76 -14.77
CA TRP A 407 -3.41 3.81 -15.36
C TRP A 407 -3.26 4.71 -16.60
N ALA A 408 -4.33 5.01 -17.35
CA ALA A 408 -4.23 5.84 -18.55
C ALA A 408 -4.16 7.34 -18.25
N ILE A 409 -4.74 7.79 -17.13
CA ILE A 409 -4.71 9.20 -16.71
C ILE A 409 -3.42 9.49 -15.93
N LYS A 410 -3.01 8.56 -15.04
CA LYS A 410 -1.77 8.66 -14.25
C LYS A 410 -0.49 8.65 -15.10
N ALA A 411 -0.58 8.12 -16.33
CA ALA A 411 0.52 8.12 -17.30
C ALA A 411 0.71 9.47 -18.02
N LEU A 412 -0.26 10.39 -17.95
CA LEU A 412 -0.32 11.57 -18.81
C LEU A 412 -0.64 12.82 -17.98
N ASN A 413 0.37 13.32 -17.25
CA ASN A 413 0.33 14.57 -16.46
C ASN A 413 -0.05 15.84 -17.26
N ASP A 414 -0.24 15.75 -18.58
CA ASP A 414 -0.46 16.89 -19.49
C ASP A 414 -1.88 16.99 -20.06
N GLY A 415 -2.89 16.37 -19.45
CA GLY A 415 -4.27 16.40 -19.96
C GLY A 415 -4.44 15.70 -21.31
N ALA A 416 -3.44 14.93 -21.73
CA ALA A 416 -3.53 14.05 -22.88
C ALA A 416 -4.39 12.84 -22.48
N SER A 417 -5.55 12.66 -23.11
CA SER A 417 -6.31 11.42 -22.98
C SER A 417 -5.66 10.36 -23.87
N TYR A 418 -5.19 9.25 -23.29
CA TYR A 418 -4.84 8.08 -24.08
C TYR A 418 -6.08 7.64 -24.88
N THR A 419 -6.06 7.90 -26.19
CA THR A 419 -7.17 7.53 -27.06
C THR A 419 -7.01 6.07 -27.43
N TYR A 420 -7.74 5.21 -26.74
CA TYR A 420 -7.71 3.78 -27.00
C TYR A 420 -8.13 3.50 -28.47
N PRO A 421 -7.32 2.76 -29.25
CA PRO A 421 -7.70 2.38 -30.60
C PRO A 421 -8.96 1.51 -30.55
N ALA A 422 -9.93 1.72 -31.42
CA ALA A 422 -11.24 1.03 -31.41
C ALA A 422 -11.21 -0.52 -31.54
N ALA A 423 -10.03 -1.14 -31.56
CA ALA A 423 -9.84 -2.59 -31.60
C ALA A 423 -10.10 -3.22 -30.22
N ARG A 424 -10.73 -4.39 -30.19
CA ARG A 424 -11.01 -5.15 -28.96
C ARG A 424 -9.80 -5.99 -28.55
N PRO A 425 -9.59 -6.27 -27.24
CA PRO A 425 -10.48 -6.06 -26.08
C PRO A 425 -10.32 -4.70 -25.37
N PHE A 426 -11.44 -4.07 -25.04
CA PHE A 426 -11.48 -2.76 -24.38
C PHE A 426 -10.89 -2.81 -22.96
N PRO A 427 -10.05 -1.84 -22.55
CA PRO A 427 -9.46 -1.81 -21.21
C PRO A 427 -10.54 -1.45 -20.19
N LEU A 428 -10.52 -2.17 -19.06
CA LEU A 428 -11.57 -2.04 -18.05
C LEU A 428 -11.19 -1.09 -16.92
N PHE A 429 -9.89 -0.92 -16.64
CA PHE A 429 -9.37 -0.18 -15.48
C PHE A 429 -8.54 1.05 -15.87
N TYR A 430 -8.68 1.54 -17.11
CA TYR A 430 -7.85 2.62 -17.65
C TYR A 430 -8.21 4.02 -17.15
N ASP A 431 -9.49 4.29 -16.90
CA ASP A 431 -10.00 5.58 -16.45
C ASP A 431 -9.90 5.68 -14.93
N SER A 432 -9.61 6.85 -14.36
CA SER A 432 -9.34 7.06 -12.93
C SER A 432 -10.61 7.05 -12.06
N ARG A 433 -11.62 6.26 -12.46
CA ARG A 433 -13.00 6.31 -11.99
C ARG A 433 -13.06 6.55 -10.49
N LYS A 434 -13.52 7.76 -10.14
CA LYS A 434 -13.54 8.30 -8.79
C LYS A 434 -14.86 8.01 -8.10
N LEU A 435 -14.81 7.93 -6.79
CA LEU A 435 -15.97 7.98 -5.91
C LEU A 435 -16.51 9.43 -5.89
N VAL A 436 -17.54 9.73 -6.68
CA VAL A 436 -18.19 11.07 -6.68
C VAL A 436 -19.70 10.94 -6.49
N PRO A 437 -20.35 11.88 -5.77
CA PRO A 437 -21.80 12.08 -5.84
C PRO A 437 -22.19 12.41 -7.29
N PHE A 438 -23.18 11.72 -7.84
CA PHE A 438 -23.52 11.77 -9.26
C PHE A 438 -24.19 13.09 -9.65
N ASP A 439 -23.93 13.58 -10.88
CA ASP A 439 -24.66 14.68 -11.54
C ASP A 439 -24.95 14.32 -13.03
N THR A 440 -24.63 13.10 -13.46
CA THR A 440 -24.89 12.64 -14.84
C THR A 440 -25.30 11.17 -14.88
N PRO A 441 -26.33 10.80 -15.67
CA PRO A 441 -26.80 9.43 -15.78
C PRO A 441 -25.69 8.46 -16.23
N PRO A 442 -25.76 7.18 -15.82
CA PRO A 442 -24.73 6.14 -16.03
C PRO A 442 -24.47 5.79 -17.51
N THR A 443 -25.20 6.40 -18.44
CA THR A 443 -25.17 6.12 -19.89
C THR A 443 -23.88 6.53 -20.60
N THR A 444 -22.97 7.26 -19.97
CA THR A 444 -21.68 7.63 -20.59
C THR A 444 -20.46 6.90 -20.05
N GLY A 445 -20.60 5.93 -19.14
CA GLY A 445 -19.53 5.00 -18.76
C GLY A 445 -18.25 5.65 -18.18
N LEU A 446 -18.33 6.93 -17.84
CA LEU A 446 -17.23 7.74 -17.32
C LEU A 446 -17.81 8.58 -16.18
N ALA A 447 -17.66 8.11 -14.94
CA ALA A 447 -17.78 8.98 -13.78
C ALA A 447 -16.64 10.01 -13.87
N LYS A 448 -16.89 11.10 -14.61
CA LYS A 448 -15.91 12.17 -14.80
C LYS A 448 -15.76 12.93 -13.48
N SER A 449 -14.55 12.88 -12.97
CA SER A 449 -14.08 13.66 -11.82
C SER A 449 -14.37 15.16 -11.98
N VAL A 450 -15.05 15.78 -11.01
CA VAL A 450 -14.87 17.22 -10.75
C VAL A 450 -14.94 17.49 -9.25
N PHE A 451 -13.83 17.27 -8.54
CA PHE A 451 -13.48 18.19 -7.48
C PHE A 451 -12.57 19.24 -8.11
N SER A 452 -13.17 20.27 -8.68
CA SER A 452 -12.48 21.55 -8.77
C SER A 452 -12.48 22.11 -7.35
N ALA A 453 -11.40 21.89 -6.60
CA ALA A 453 -11.05 22.81 -5.53
C ALA A 453 -10.67 24.14 -6.23
N TRP A 454 -11.68 24.94 -6.58
CA TRP A 454 -11.47 26.34 -6.91
C TRP A 454 -11.23 27.09 -5.60
N GLU A 455 -10.07 26.87 -5.00
CA GLU A 455 -9.48 27.81 -4.06
C GLU A 455 -8.03 28.06 -4.51
N ALA A 456 -7.82 29.26 -5.06
CA ALA A 456 -6.52 29.88 -5.30
C ALA A 456 -5.59 29.28 -6.38
N GLY A 457 -6.10 28.94 -7.56
CA GLY A 457 -5.29 28.94 -8.79
C GLY A 457 -4.19 27.88 -8.91
N VAL A 458 -4.28 26.80 -8.14
CA VAL A 458 -3.41 25.62 -8.28
C VAL A 458 -4.19 24.52 -8.99
N TRP A 459 -3.71 24.08 -10.15
CA TRP A 459 -4.25 22.94 -10.90
C TRP A 459 -3.95 21.64 -10.15
N THR A 460 -4.77 21.26 -9.17
CA THR A 460 -4.63 19.95 -8.48
C THR A 460 -5.61 18.95 -9.09
N TYR A 461 -5.25 18.40 -10.25
CA TYR A 461 -6.03 17.34 -10.91
C TYR A 461 -5.95 15.97 -10.20
N ASP A 462 -5.04 15.84 -9.23
CA ASP A 462 -4.60 14.56 -8.64
C ASP A 462 -5.19 14.24 -7.26
N ALA A 463 -6.18 14.99 -6.78
CA ALA A 463 -6.54 14.98 -5.36
C ALA A 463 -7.41 13.79 -4.88
N PHE A 464 -7.72 12.79 -5.71
CA PHE A 464 -8.64 11.71 -5.30
C PHE A 464 -8.24 10.34 -5.85
N PRO A 465 -8.20 9.30 -4.98
CA PRO A 465 -7.78 7.96 -5.33
C PRO A 465 -8.75 7.29 -6.31
N ALA A 466 -8.22 6.49 -7.24
CA ALA A 466 -9.07 5.57 -8.00
C ALA A 466 -9.49 4.42 -7.08
N THR A 467 -10.72 3.90 -7.20
CA THR A 467 -11.20 2.88 -6.26
C THR A 467 -11.94 1.75 -6.96
N TYR A 468 -11.52 0.52 -6.74
CA TYR A 468 -12.29 -0.67 -7.05
C TYR A 468 -13.13 -1.07 -5.84
N ASP A 469 -14.41 -1.33 -6.04
CA ASP A 469 -15.33 -1.78 -5.01
C ASP A 469 -16.27 -2.84 -5.58
N THR A 470 -16.49 -3.91 -4.83
CA THR A 470 -17.49 -4.93 -5.20
C THR A 470 -18.93 -4.41 -5.11
N TRP A 471 -19.17 -3.28 -4.44
CA TRP A 471 -20.44 -2.55 -4.32
C TRP A 471 -21.61 -3.37 -3.79
N SER A 472 -22.70 -2.71 -3.41
CA SER A 472 -23.89 -3.41 -2.92
C SER A 472 -25.14 -3.02 -3.68
N TYR A 473 -26.00 -4.02 -3.92
CA TYR A 473 -27.37 -3.78 -4.39
C TYR A 473 -28.25 -3.06 -3.36
N HIS A 474 -27.78 -2.89 -2.12
CA HIS A 474 -28.57 -2.25 -1.07
C HIS A 474 -28.96 -0.81 -1.41
N TYR A 475 -28.09 -0.06 -2.09
CA TYR A 475 -28.31 1.33 -2.46
C TYR A 475 -29.34 1.53 -3.58
N GLU A 476 -29.94 0.45 -4.10
CA GLU A 476 -31.00 0.53 -5.10
C GLU A 476 -32.38 0.25 -4.48
N VAL A 477 -32.42 0.00 -3.16
CA VAL A 477 -33.62 -0.45 -2.43
C VAL A 477 -33.66 0.07 -0.98
N ASP A 478 -32.78 0.99 -0.60
CA ASP A 478 -32.71 1.52 0.77
C ASP A 478 -33.70 2.67 1.02
N GLY A 479 -34.41 3.11 -0.03
CA GLY A 479 -35.41 4.16 0.05
C GLY A 479 -34.82 5.56 0.22
N LEU A 480 -33.52 5.71 -0.04
CA LEU A 480 -32.82 6.99 -0.10
C LEU A 480 -32.50 7.28 -1.56
N ASP A 481 -32.55 8.54 -1.96
CA ASP A 481 -32.11 8.96 -3.31
C ASP A 481 -30.63 9.34 -3.25
N GLN A 482 -29.79 8.47 -3.82
CA GLN A 482 -28.33 8.62 -3.85
C GLN A 482 -27.82 9.52 -4.98
N ASP A 483 -28.63 9.74 -6.01
CA ASP A 483 -28.17 10.33 -7.28
C ASP A 483 -28.72 11.73 -7.53
N ASN A 484 -29.76 12.13 -6.78
CA ASN A 484 -30.37 13.47 -6.81
C ASN A 484 -30.65 13.94 -8.25
N ARG A 485 -31.02 13.00 -9.15
CA ARG A 485 -31.25 13.28 -10.58
C ARG A 485 -32.39 14.25 -10.81
N ASP A 486 -33.35 14.31 -9.90
CA ASP A 486 -34.51 15.20 -9.99
C ASP A 486 -34.22 16.62 -9.46
N ASN A 487 -33.00 16.88 -8.97
CA ASN A 487 -32.56 18.15 -8.40
C ASN A 487 -33.51 18.59 -7.26
N ASP A 488 -33.85 17.67 -6.36
CA ASP A 488 -34.57 17.92 -5.12
C ASP A 488 -33.68 18.63 -4.07
N LEU A 489 -33.12 19.76 -4.51
CA LEU A 489 -32.40 20.76 -3.75
C LEU A 489 -32.91 20.84 -2.30
N HIS A 490 -32.12 20.30 -1.36
CA HIS A 490 -32.36 20.54 0.05
C HIS A 490 -32.50 22.05 0.29
N ALA A 491 -33.50 22.46 1.07
CA ALA A 491 -33.83 23.87 1.31
C ALA A 491 -32.68 24.72 1.91
N ASN A 492 -31.53 24.12 2.25
CA ASN A 492 -30.32 24.81 2.72
C ASN A 492 -29.21 25.01 1.66
N GLY A 493 -29.41 24.57 0.41
CA GLY A 493 -28.42 24.72 -0.67
C GLY A 493 -27.19 23.80 -0.59
N SER A 494 -27.25 22.72 0.19
CA SER A 494 -26.19 21.70 0.26
C SER A 494 -26.55 20.49 -0.60
N TYR A 495 -25.61 20.07 -1.45
CA TYR A 495 -25.63 18.76 -2.13
C TYR A 495 -25.34 17.67 -1.10
N SER A 496 -26.35 17.25 -0.35
CA SER A 496 -26.27 16.03 0.44
C SER A 496 -26.94 14.96 -0.42
N GLY A 497 -26.15 14.07 -1.04
CA GLY A 497 -26.63 13.01 -1.94
C GLY A 497 -27.38 11.88 -1.24
N MET A 498 -28.33 12.24 -0.37
CA MET A 498 -29.30 11.38 0.31
C MET A 498 -30.54 12.24 0.56
N ALA A 499 -31.17 12.64 -0.52
CA ALA A 499 -32.30 13.53 -0.47
C ALA A 499 -33.60 12.77 -0.21
N THR A 500 -34.70 13.51 0.01
CA THR A 500 -36.01 12.93 0.36
C THR A 500 -36.83 12.57 -0.88
N GLY A 501 -36.16 12.41 -2.02
CA GLY A 501 -36.69 11.98 -3.30
C GLY A 501 -37.30 10.59 -3.25
N ALA A 502 -38.04 10.25 -4.32
CA ALA A 502 -38.46 8.87 -4.51
C ALA A 502 -37.24 8.06 -4.93
N ASP A 503 -37.01 6.91 -4.29
CA ASP A 503 -36.02 5.92 -4.75
C ASP A 503 -36.46 5.46 -6.16
N GLU A 504 -35.76 5.95 -7.19
CA GLU A 504 -36.03 5.69 -8.61
C GLU A 504 -35.32 4.41 -9.09
N GLY A 505 -34.61 3.73 -8.19
CA GLY A 505 -33.95 2.44 -8.41
C GLY A 505 -34.93 1.29 -8.68
N SER A 506 -34.42 0.06 -8.69
CA SER A 506 -35.09 -1.17 -9.19
C SER A 506 -36.43 -1.52 -8.52
N ASN A 507 -37.46 -0.74 -8.80
CA ASN A 507 -38.77 -0.72 -8.18
C ASN A 507 -39.78 -1.63 -8.92
N GLY A 508 -39.34 -2.32 -9.99
CA GLY A 508 -40.14 -3.23 -10.79
C GLY A 508 -40.99 -2.55 -11.87
N PHE A 509 -40.75 -1.27 -12.14
CA PHE A 509 -41.32 -0.53 -13.26
C PHE A 509 -40.24 -0.21 -14.31
N ASP A 510 -40.69 0.05 -15.54
CA ASP A 510 -39.85 0.59 -16.60
C ASP A 510 -39.99 2.10 -16.47
N ASP A 511 -38.96 2.76 -15.94
CA ASP A 511 -38.99 4.17 -15.58
C ASP A 511 -38.21 5.00 -16.61
N PRO A 512 -38.71 6.18 -16.99
CA PRO A 512 -38.01 7.01 -17.95
C PRO A 512 -36.74 7.57 -17.33
N THR A 513 -35.58 7.39 -17.99
CA THR A 513 -34.29 7.97 -17.57
C THR A 513 -34.29 9.50 -17.43
N VAL A 514 -35.32 10.19 -17.93
CA VAL A 514 -35.64 11.59 -17.67
C VAL A 514 -37.05 11.67 -17.06
N PRO A 515 -37.20 12.22 -15.84
CA PRO A 515 -38.51 12.31 -15.18
C PRO A 515 -39.59 12.95 -16.07
N GLY A 516 -40.67 12.20 -16.30
CA GLY A 516 -41.82 12.67 -17.10
C GLY A 516 -41.67 12.61 -18.62
N ASP A 517 -40.56 12.10 -19.16
CA ASP A 517 -40.38 11.85 -20.59
C ASP A 517 -40.46 10.35 -20.93
N PRO A 518 -41.64 9.83 -21.33
CA PRO A 518 -41.82 8.41 -21.65
C PRO A 518 -41.05 7.96 -22.91
N THR A 519 -40.42 8.88 -23.65
CA THR A 519 -39.54 8.51 -24.78
C THR A 519 -38.15 8.07 -24.33
N THR A 520 -37.84 8.21 -23.05
CA THR A 520 -36.56 7.87 -22.43
C THR A 520 -36.60 6.59 -21.59
N MET A 521 -37.68 5.80 -21.72
CA MET A 521 -37.79 4.42 -21.24
C MET A 521 -36.94 3.53 -22.16
N ILE A 522 -35.77 3.10 -21.69
CA ILE A 522 -34.75 2.42 -22.50
C ILE A 522 -34.45 1.06 -21.86
N ASN A 523 -34.30 0.01 -22.68
CA ASN A 523 -33.92 -1.35 -22.28
C ASN A 523 -34.89 -2.14 -21.37
N GLY A 524 -36.03 -1.56 -20.96
CA GLY A 524 -37.10 -2.24 -20.23
C GLY A 524 -36.95 -2.17 -18.71
N VAL A 525 -37.83 -2.86 -17.98
CA VAL A 525 -37.90 -2.84 -16.50
C VAL A 525 -36.55 -3.13 -15.81
N ASP A 526 -36.21 -2.29 -14.83
CA ASP A 526 -35.05 -2.36 -13.93
C ASP A 526 -33.71 -2.47 -14.68
N ASP A 527 -33.54 -1.67 -15.72
CA ASP A 527 -32.33 -1.69 -16.54
C ASP A 527 -31.15 -0.96 -15.87
N PRO A 528 -29.89 -1.20 -16.29
CA PRO A 528 -28.74 -0.50 -15.72
C PRO A 528 -28.77 1.03 -15.88
N THR A 529 -29.65 1.59 -16.71
CA THR A 529 -29.80 3.05 -16.87
C THR A 529 -30.75 3.68 -15.85
N GLU A 530 -31.64 2.89 -15.27
CA GLU A 530 -32.55 3.27 -14.19
C GLU A 530 -31.89 3.23 -12.80
N ARG A 531 -30.75 2.53 -12.63
CA ARG A 531 -30.05 2.47 -11.34
C ARG A 531 -29.63 3.84 -10.84
N GLU A 532 -29.77 4.06 -9.55
CA GLU A 532 -29.37 5.32 -8.91
C GLU A 532 -27.85 5.44 -8.88
N THR A 533 -27.18 4.37 -8.48
CA THR A 533 -25.75 4.36 -8.29
C THR A 533 -25.06 3.28 -9.09
N ALA A 534 -23.73 3.26 -9.05
CA ALA A 534 -22.91 2.20 -9.65
C ALA A 534 -21.54 2.14 -8.96
N PRO A 535 -20.91 0.95 -8.88
CA PRO A 535 -19.50 0.87 -8.56
C PRO A 535 -18.68 1.74 -9.51
N PRO A 536 -17.56 2.32 -9.04
CA PRO A 536 -16.65 3.01 -9.95
C PRO A 536 -16.26 2.12 -11.12
N TYR A 537 -15.85 0.87 -10.87
CA TYR A 537 -15.59 -0.11 -11.91
C TYR A 537 -16.65 -1.21 -11.88
N ASP A 538 -17.69 -1.10 -12.70
CA ASP A 538 -18.70 -2.15 -12.88
C ASP A 538 -18.18 -3.32 -13.74
N VAL A 539 -17.16 -4.01 -13.23
CA VAL A 539 -16.56 -5.19 -13.84
C VAL A 539 -16.06 -6.15 -12.76
N PRO A 540 -16.08 -7.47 -13.02
CA PRO A 540 -15.51 -8.44 -12.10
C PRO A 540 -13.98 -8.33 -12.07
N LEU A 541 -13.40 -8.38 -10.87
CA LEU A 541 -11.95 -8.42 -10.68
C LEU A 541 -11.45 -9.83 -11.01
N ARG A 542 -10.73 -9.98 -12.13
CA ARG A 542 -10.26 -11.29 -12.61
C ARG A 542 -9.01 -11.79 -11.89
N GLY A 543 -8.17 -10.86 -11.48
CA GLY A 543 -6.94 -11.16 -10.76
C GLY A 543 -6.34 -9.91 -10.16
N ILE A 544 -5.58 -10.12 -9.10
CA ILE A 544 -4.87 -9.10 -8.35
C ILE A 544 -3.41 -9.53 -8.20
N GLU A 545 -2.50 -8.57 -8.37
CA GLU A 545 -1.07 -8.71 -8.12
C GLU A 545 -0.68 -7.66 -7.09
N VAL A 546 -0.05 -8.09 -6.00
CA VAL A 546 0.49 -7.17 -5.00
C VAL A 546 2.00 -7.33 -4.93
N LYS A 547 2.72 -6.23 -5.15
CA LYS A 547 4.19 -6.16 -5.08
C LYS A 547 4.62 -5.56 -3.76
N LEU A 548 5.51 -6.27 -3.08
CA LEU A 548 6.16 -5.84 -1.86
C LEU A 548 7.64 -5.64 -2.17
N ARG A 549 8.13 -4.40 -2.03
CA ARG A 549 9.56 -4.09 -2.22
C ARG A 549 10.13 -3.55 -0.93
N VAL A 550 11.26 -4.11 -0.51
CA VAL A 550 11.97 -3.73 0.72
C VAL A 550 13.41 -3.38 0.38
N TYR A 551 13.91 -2.33 1.01
CA TYR A 551 15.28 -1.88 0.86
C TYR A 551 16.13 -2.29 2.05
N GLU A 552 17.29 -2.86 1.76
CA GLU A 552 18.30 -3.14 2.75
C GLU A 552 19.36 -2.04 2.79
N ARG A 553 19.34 -1.24 3.86
CA ARG A 553 20.19 -0.04 4.01
C ARG A 553 21.69 -0.32 3.97
N GLU A 554 22.15 -1.37 4.66
CA GLU A 554 23.59 -1.70 4.76
C GLU A 554 24.13 -2.29 3.45
N ALA A 555 23.34 -3.11 2.78
CA ALA A 555 23.72 -3.78 1.53
C ALA A 555 23.44 -2.93 0.28
N ARG A 556 22.60 -1.89 0.39
CA ARG A 556 22.04 -1.12 -0.72
C ARG A 556 21.38 -2.01 -1.78
N GLN A 557 20.61 -2.99 -1.33
CA GLN A 557 19.92 -3.95 -2.19
C GLN A 557 18.41 -3.83 -2.02
N VAL A 558 17.69 -3.96 -3.13
CA VAL A 558 16.24 -4.08 -3.15
C VAL A 558 15.87 -5.55 -3.24
N ARG A 559 14.87 -5.95 -2.47
CA ARG A 559 14.24 -7.26 -2.60
C ARG A 559 12.77 -7.09 -2.90
N GLU A 560 12.28 -7.92 -3.80
CA GLU A 560 10.88 -7.93 -4.21
C GLU A 560 10.24 -9.28 -3.89
N ALA A 561 8.99 -9.23 -3.49
CA ALA A 561 8.11 -10.37 -3.41
C ALA A 561 6.74 -10.01 -3.99
N THR A 562 6.19 -10.92 -4.77
CA THR A 562 4.90 -10.72 -5.43
C THR A 562 3.91 -11.78 -4.95
N ALA A 563 2.69 -11.33 -4.61
CA ALA A 563 1.55 -12.20 -4.35
C ALA A 563 0.54 -12.02 -5.48
N VAL A 564 0.17 -13.11 -6.16
CA VAL A 564 -0.81 -13.08 -7.26
C VAL A 564 -1.96 -13.99 -6.92
N ARG A 565 -3.18 -13.51 -7.12
CA ARG A 565 -4.40 -14.30 -7.00
C ARG A 565 -5.29 -14.08 -8.22
N SER A 566 -5.81 -15.17 -8.77
CA SER A 566 -6.92 -15.12 -9.72
C SER A 566 -8.24 -15.43 -9.01
N PHE A 567 -9.29 -14.73 -9.42
CA PHE A 567 -10.67 -14.95 -8.97
C PHE A 567 -11.53 -15.59 -10.07
N VAL A 568 -10.94 -15.89 -11.23
CA VAL A 568 -11.60 -16.65 -12.30
C VAL A 568 -11.54 -18.16 -11.97
N PRO A 569 -12.66 -18.91 -12.10
CA PRO A 569 -12.69 -20.35 -11.88
C PRO A 569 -11.77 -21.19 -12.78
#